data_AF-A0A6J8AH32-F1
#
_entry.id   AF-A0A6J8AH32-F1
#
_cell.length_a   1.000
_cell.length_b   1.000
_cell.length_c   1.000
_cell.angle_alpha   90.00
_cell.angle_beta   90.00
_cell.angle_gamma   90.00
#
_symmetry.space_group_name_H-M   'P 1'
#
loop_
_entity.id
_entity.type
_entity.pdbx_description
1 polymer ?
#
loop_
_entity_poly.entity_id
_entity_poly.type
_entity_poly.pdbx_seq_one_letter_code
_entity_poly.pdbx_strand_id
1 'polypeptide(L)'
;MASVLMFALLVVCVLCGTVFSLPCLTNKSKQDFNKARDALKSLENLLKSQASSINSKVQALDKDMTLMEEDFKRRQWIKYNNHCYYIGDDSVRWTDAERKCREIGGYLVKIDDSSENSWMQQQLRKSSKKTHYWLGSTDVVNGDWRWIYDQTQLRYKNFNSGRPYPTSNSNSNTHNCITMFYSHGKWYDLPCNYGYPYVCESNFCFR
;
A
#
# COMPACT_ATOMS: atom_id res chain seq x y z
N MET A 1 -58.18 -7.33 72.24
CA MET A 1 -57.57 -6.47 71.19
C MET A 1 -56.06 -6.27 71.33
N ALA A 2 -55.43 -6.51 72.49
CA ALA A 2 -53.97 -6.35 72.66
C ALA A 2 -53.11 -7.45 71.98
N SER A 3 -53.65 -8.65 71.78
CA SER A 3 -52.90 -9.79 71.21
C SER A 3 -52.66 -9.69 69.69
N VAL A 4 -53.58 -9.07 68.94
CA VAL A 4 -53.47 -8.90 67.48
C VAL A 4 -52.48 -7.78 67.12
N LEU A 5 -52.38 -6.73 67.94
CA LEU A 5 -51.40 -5.65 67.76
C LEU A 5 -49.95 -6.11 67.98
N MET A 6 -49.70 -7.04 68.92
CA MET A 6 -48.36 -7.61 69.12
C MET A 6 -47.91 -8.47 67.93
N PHE A 7 -48.82 -9.27 67.36
CA PHE A 7 -48.51 -10.08 66.19
C PHE A 7 -48.25 -9.23 64.94
N ALA A 8 -49.01 -8.15 64.75
CA ALA A 8 -48.77 -7.21 63.66
C ALA A 8 -47.41 -6.50 63.78
N LEU A 9 -47.01 -6.09 64.99
CA LEU A 9 -45.70 -5.48 65.24
C LEU A 9 -44.53 -6.47 65.05
N LEU A 10 -44.71 -7.73 65.46
CA LEU A 10 -43.71 -8.79 65.22
C LEU A 10 -43.56 -9.10 63.73
N VAL A 11 -44.65 -9.16 62.96
CA VAL A 11 -44.60 -9.40 61.51
C VAL A 11 -44.01 -8.20 60.77
N VAL A 12 -44.30 -6.97 61.18
CA VAL A 12 -43.63 -5.78 60.63
C VAL A 12 -42.15 -5.76 61.01
N CYS A 13 -41.75 -6.16 62.22
CA CYS A 13 -40.34 -6.29 62.59
C CYS A 13 -39.62 -7.42 61.84
N VAL A 14 -40.28 -8.55 61.60
CA VAL A 14 -39.72 -9.67 60.83
C VAL A 14 -39.61 -9.30 59.36
N LEU A 15 -40.63 -8.69 58.78
CA LEU A 15 -40.59 -8.20 57.40
C LEU A 15 -39.57 -7.06 57.22
N CYS A 16 -39.46 -6.15 58.19
CA CYS A 16 -38.43 -5.11 58.19
C CYS A 16 -37.03 -5.74 58.32
N GLY A 17 -36.85 -6.72 59.22
CA GLY A 17 -35.59 -7.46 59.39
C GLY A 17 -35.18 -8.31 58.17
N THR A 18 -36.14 -8.86 57.44
CA THR A 18 -35.88 -9.60 56.19
C THR A 18 -35.75 -8.69 54.97
N VAL A 19 -36.33 -7.50 54.99
CA VAL A 19 -36.16 -6.49 53.91
C VAL A 19 -34.84 -5.73 54.08
N PHE A 20 -34.33 -5.60 55.32
CA PHE A 20 -32.97 -5.08 55.59
C PHE A 20 -31.84 -6.04 55.19
N SER A 21 -32.17 -7.27 54.76
CA SER A 21 -31.21 -8.30 54.38
C SER A 21 -31.39 -8.82 52.96
N LEU A 22 -31.84 -7.96 52.04
CA LEU A 22 -31.14 -7.93 50.75
C LEU A 22 -29.72 -7.47 51.08
N PRO A 23 -28.68 -8.32 50.99
CA PRO A 23 -27.32 -7.94 51.33
C PRO A 23 -26.83 -6.97 50.25
N CYS A 24 -27.27 -5.72 50.37
CA CYS A 24 -26.87 -4.64 49.52
C CYS A 24 -25.45 -4.29 49.94
N LEU A 25 -24.49 -4.73 49.10
CA LEU A 25 -23.08 -4.37 49.13
C LEU A 25 -22.28 -4.87 50.35
N THR A 26 -21.73 -6.08 50.25
CA THR A 26 -20.56 -6.45 51.07
C THR A 26 -19.38 -5.51 50.76
N ASN A 27 -18.53 -5.19 51.74
CA ASN A 27 -17.33 -4.34 51.51
C ASN A 27 -16.44 -4.86 50.37
N LYS A 28 -16.37 -6.18 50.20
CA LYS A 28 -15.69 -6.84 49.09
C LYS A 28 -16.33 -6.48 47.73
N SER A 29 -17.65 -6.58 47.61
CA SER A 29 -18.36 -6.21 46.38
C SER A 29 -18.18 -4.72 46.00
N LYS A 30 -18.14 -3.82 47.00
CA LYS A 30 -17.85 -2.40 46.79
C LYS A 30 -16.42 -2.16 46.30
N GLN A 31 -15.45 -2.89 46.85
CA GLN A 31 -14.06 -2.85 46.42
C GLN A 31 -13.90 -3.38 44.99
N ASP A 32 -14.55 -4.48 44.66
CA ASP A 32 -14.50 -5.09 43.33
C ASP A 32 -15.14 -4.18 42.27
N PHE A 33 -16.27 -3.54 42.58
CA PHE A 33 -16.88 -2.53 41.71
C PHE A 33 -15.96 -1.34 41.46
N ASN A 34 -15.29 -0.82 42.50
CA ASN A 34 -14.36 0.29 42.34
C ASN A 34 -13.16 -0.09 41.46
N LYS A 35 -12.59 -1.30 41.66
CA LYS A 35 -11.53 -1.82 40.79
C LYS A 35 -11.98 -1.90 39.33
N ALA A 36 -13.20 -2.41 39.08
CA ALA A 36 -13.76 -2.50 37.73
C ALA A 36 -13.96 -1.12 37.09
N ARG A 37 -14.47 -0.15 37.87
CA ARG A 37 -14.63 1.25 37.43
C ARG A 37 -13.29 1.90 37.10
N ASP A 38 -12.27 1.69 37.93
CA ASP A 38 -10.94 2.26 37.72
C ASP A 38 -10.29 1.63 36.48
N ALA A 39 -10.44 0.32 36.28
CA ALA A 39 -10.01 -0.37 35.06
C ALA A 39 -10.70 0.18 33.79
N LEU A 40 -12.02 0.43 33.85
CA LEU A 40 -12.77 1.04 32.74
C LEU A 40 -12.29 2.46 32.41
N LYS A 41 -11.99 3.28 33.43
CA LYS A 41 -11.42 4.62 33.23
C LYS A 41 -10.02 4.55 32.60
N SER A 42 -9.19 3.62 33.06
CA SER A 42 -7.88 3.38 32.45
C SER A 42 -8.03 2.97 30.99
N LEU A 43 -8.99 2.10 30.66
CA LEU A 43 -9.26 1.71 29.28
C LEU A 43 -9.77 2.89 28.43
N GLU A 44 -10.68 3.72 28.96
CA GLU A 44 -11.16 4.93 28.27
C GLU A 44 -10.00 5.89 27.96
N ASN A 45 -9.09 6.10 28.91
CA ASN A 45 -7.90 6.92 28.70
C ASN A 45 -6.97 6.34 27.63
N LEU A 46 -6.82 5.01 27.57
CA LEU A 46 -6.07 4.33 26.52
C LEU A 46 -6.74 4.49 25.15
N LEU A 47 -8.07 4.36 25.07
CA LEU A 47 -8.80 4.56 23.82
C LEU A 47 -8.67 6.00 23.32
N LYS A 48 -8.76 6.99 24.22
CA LYS A 48 -8.56 8.41 23.88
C LYS A 48 -7.14 8.69 23.40
N SER A 49 -6.13 8.09 24.03
CA SER A 49 -4.73 8.26 23.60
C SER A 49 -4.48 7.63 22.23
N GLN A 50 -5.03 6.43 21.97
CA GLN A 50 -4.95 5.79 20.65
C GLN A 50 -5.69 6.60 19.58
N ALA A 51 -6.90 7.10 19.87
CA ALA A 51 -7.66 7.93 18.93
C ALA A 51 -6.89 9.21 18.56
N SER A 52 -6.27 9.87 19.54
CA SER A 52 -5.40 11.03 19.31
C SER A 52 -4.19 10.67 18.43
N SER A 53 -3.55 9.53 18.69
CA SER A 53 -2.42 9.04 17.87
C SER A 53 -2.83 8.67 16.44
N ILE A 54 -4.03 8.12 16.24
CA ILE A 54 -4.55 7.85 14.90
C ILE A 54 -4.85 9.16 14.18
N ASN A 55 -5.49 10.12 14.85
CA ASN A 55 -5.83 11.40 14.24
C ASN A 55 -4.58 12.17 13.76
N SER A 56 -3.49 12.16 14.54
CA SER A 56 -2.24 12.79 14.10
C SER A 56 -1.61 12.09 12.91
N LYS A 57 -1.68 10.75 12.84
CA LYS A 57 -1.23 9.99 11.66
C LYS A 57 -2.08 10.29 10.42
N VAL A 58 -3.39 10.41 10.58
CA VAL A 58 -4.30 10.77 9.47
C VAL A 58 -3.95 12.16 8.92
N GLN A 59 -3.69 13.14 9.79
CA GLN A 59 -3.27 14.47 9.36
C GLN A 59 -1.93 14.47 8.63
N ALA A 60 -0.97 13.65 9.06
CA ALA A 60 0.30 13.50 8.36
C ALA A 60 0.12 12.88 6.96
N LEU A 61 -0.70 11.83 6.85
CA LEU A 61 -1.02 11.18 5.57
C LEU A 61 -1.76 12.12 4.60
N ASP A 62 -2.67 12.95 5.10
CA ASP A 62 -3.39 13.95 4.29
C ASP A 62 -2.43 14.99 3.69
N LYS A 63 -1.47 15.44 4.49
CA LYS A 63 -0.40 16.32 4.03
C LYS A 63 0.47 15.64 2.97
N ASP A 64 0.88 14.39 3.18
CA ASP A 64 1.70 13.65 2.22
C ASP A 64 0.94 13.41 0.90
N MET A 65 -0.36 13.12 0.97
CA MET A 65 -1.23 13.00 -0.20
C MET A 65 -1.30 14.30 -0.99
N THR A 66 -1.44 15.45 -0.30
CA THR A 66 -1.45 16.78 -0.94
C THR A 66 -0.12 17.06 -1.66
N LEU A 67 1.01 16.77 -1.01
CA LEU A 67 2.34 16.94 -1.61
C LEU A 67 2.53 16.06 -2.86
N MET A 68 2.04 14.82 -2.81
CA MET A 68 2.09 13.90 -3.94
C MET A 68 1.23 14.40 -5.11
N GLU A 69 0.04 14.96 -4.84
CA GLU A 69 -0.84 15.53 -5.87
C GLU A 69 -0.17 16.73 -6.57
N GLU A 70 0.48 17.62 -5.83
CA GLU A 70 1.24 18.73 -6.41
C GLU A 70 2.43 18.27 -7.24
N ASP A 71 3.17 17.27 -6.76
CA ASP A 71 4.31 16.67 -7.48
C ASP A 71 3.87 15.97 -8.77
N PHE A 72 2.71 15.31 -8.72
CA PHE A 72 2.05 14.72 -9.88
C PHE A 72 1.62 15.78 -10.88
N LYS A 73 0.94 16.86 -10.45
CA LYS A 73 0.54 17.96 -11.35
C LYS A 73 1.71 18.66 -12.02
N ARG A 74 2.86 18.75 -11.33
CA ARG A 74 4.11 19.29 -11.92
C ARG A 74 4.71 18.38 -12.98
N ARG A 75 4.53 17.06 -12.86
CA ARG A 75 4.99 16.07 -13.85
C ARG A 75 3.99 15.91 -14.97
N GLN A 76 4.48 15.73 -16.18
CA GLN A 76 3.65 15.49 -17.36
C GLN A 76 3.22 14.01 -17.42
N TRP A 77 2.44 13.56 -16.44
CA TRP A 77 1.85 12.23 -16.45
C TRP A 77 0.84 12.11 -17.57
N ILE A 78 0.88 10.97 -18.27
CA ILE A 78 0.03 10.68 -19.42
C ILE A 78 -0.97 9.61 -19.01
N LYS A 79 -2.26 9.91 -19.12
CA LYS A 79 -3.34 8.95 -18.84
C LYS A 79 -3.54 8.01 -20.03
N TYR A 80 -3.58 6.72 -19.77
CA TYR A 80 -4.01 5.72 -20.74
C TYR A 80 -4.71 4.58 -20.01
N ASN A 81 -5.94 4.29 -20.44
CA ASN A 81 -6.87 3.46 -19.68
C ASN A 81 -6.99 3.95 -18.23
N ASN A 82 -6.95 3.03 -17.25
CA ASN A 82 -7.06 3.34 -15.82
C ASN A 82 -5.69 3.55 -15.15
N HIS A 83 -4.65 3.83 -15.94
CA HIS A 83 -3.27 3.96 -15.48
C HIS A 83 -2.66 5.30 -15.92
N CYS A 84 -1.65 5.71 -15.18
CA CYS A 84 -0.90 6.93 -15.43
C CYS A 84 0.57 6.61 -15.67
N TYR A 85 1.15 7.23 -16.70
CA TYR A 85 2.53 6.94 -17.12
C TYR A 85 3.38 8.20 -17.11
N TYR A 86 4.61 8.09 -16.64
CA TYR A 86 5.59 9.17 -16.65
C TYR A 86 6.86 8.69 -17.35
N ILE A 87 7.40 9.51 -18.26
CA ILE A 87 8.64 9.21 -18.97
C ILE A 87 9.76 10.04 -18.33
N GLY A 88 10.69 9.35 -17.67
CA GLY A 88 11.91 9.94 -17.12
C GLY A 88 13.00 9.99 -18.19
N ASP A 89 13.40 11.20 -18.59
CA ASP A 89 14.37 11.42 -19.68
C ASP A 89 15.84 11.23 -19.25
N ASP A 90 16.11 11.14 -17.95
CA ASP A 90 17.45 10.96 -17.41
C ASP A 90 17.92 9.50 -17.52
N SER A 91 19.14 9.31 -18.02
CA SER A 91 19.72 7.97 -18.20
C SER A 91 20.28 7.44 -16.88
N VAL A 92 19.65 6.40 -16.34
CA VAL A 92 20.05 5.77 -15.06
C VAL A 92 20.06 4.25 -15.16
N ARG A 93 20.67 3.59 -14.17
CA ARG A 93 20.63 2.12 -14.05
C ARG A 93 19.22 1.66 -13.74
N TRP A 94 18.89 0.42 -14.09
CA TRP A 94 17.55 -0.12 -13.89
C TRP A 94 17.08 -0.02 -12.43
N THR A 95 17.94 -0.35 -11.47
CA THR A 95 17.63 -0.25 -10.03
C THR A 95 17.36 1.18 -9.57
N ASP A 96 18.05 2.15 -10.17
CA ASP A 96 17.84 3.57 -9.89
C ASP A 96 16.53 4.05 -10.52
N ALA A 97 16.20 3.58 -11.73
CA ALA A 97 14.93 3.87 -12.38
C ALA A 97 13.73 3.36 -11.56
N GLU A 98 13.78 2.11 -11.08
CA GLU A 98 12.74 1.57 -10.19
C GLU A 98 12.60 2.39 -8.92
N ARG A 99 13.72 2.74 -8.26
CA ARG A 99 13.70 3.60 -7.08
C ARG A 99 13.04 4.95 -7.39
N LYS A 100 13.40 5.59 -8.50
CA LYS A 100 12.81 6.89 -8.90
C LYS A 100 11.32 6.79 -9.17
N CYS A 101 10.85 5.72 -9.82
CA CYS A 101 9.41 5.51 -10.00
C CYS A 101 8.69 5.34 -8.66
N ARG A 102 9.29 4.61 -7.71
CA ARG A 102 8.72 4.44 -6.35
C ARG A 102 8.67 5.75 -5.57
N GLU A 103 9.70 6.59 -5.66
CA GLU A 103 9.76 7.91 -5.02
C GLU A 103 8.64 8.84 -5.48
N ILE A 104 8.12 8.66 -6.71
CA ILE A 104 7.01 9.47 -7.26
C ILE A 104 5.66 8.75 -7.21
N GLY A 105 5.52 7.71 -6.38
CA GLY A 105 4.24 7.00 -6.18
C GLY A 105 3.84 6.06 -7.33
N GLY A 106 4.81 5.64 -8.14
CA GLY A 106 4.64 4.67 -9.22
C GLY A 106 5.60 3.47 -9.08
N TYR A 107 5.81 2.80 -10.20
CA TYR A 107 6.74 1.67 -10.37
C TYR A 107 7.21 1.65 -11.83
N LEU A 108 8.31 0.99 -12.16
CA LEU A 108 8.68 0.84 -13.57
C LEU A 108 7.57 0.11 -14.32
N VAL A 109 7.22 0.63 -15.50
CA VAL A 109 6.02 0.21 -16.24
C VAL A 109 5.96 -1.29 -16.49
N LYS A 110 4.78 -1.84 -16.27
CA LYS A 110 4.40 -3.18 -16.70
C LYS A 110 3.63 -3.05 -18.00
N ILE A 111 3.91 -3.92 -18.98
CA ILE A 111 3.16 -3.93 -20.24
C ILE A 111 2.31 -5.19 -20.28
N ASP A 112 1.00 -5.01 -20.13
CA ASP A 112 0.03 -6.09 -20.01
C ASP A 112 -0.47 -6.60 -21.37
N ASP A 113 -0.53 -5.75 -22.39
CA ASP A 113 -1.00 -6.13 -23.72
C ASP A 113 -0.36 -5.38 -24.89
N SER A 114 -0.73 -5.78 -26.12
CA SER A 114 -0.23 -5.17 -27.35
C SER A 114 -0.67 -3.74 -27.57
N SER A 115 -1.87 -3.38 -27.10
CA SER A 115 -2.43 -2.03 -27.26
C SER A 115 -1.65 -1.03 -26.41
N GLU A 116 -1.38 -1.40 -25.16
CA GLU A 116 -0.51 -0.66 -24.25
C GLU A 116 0.91 -0.52 -24.82
N ASN A 117 1.50 -1.61 -25.32
CA ASN A 117 2.83 -1.55 -25.94
C ASN A 117 2.87 -0.56 -27.12
N SER A 118 1.89 -0.65 -28.02
CA SER A 118 1.80 0.21 -29.20
C SER A 118 1.54 1.67 -28.83
N TRP A 119 0.71 1.92 -27.82
CA TRP A 119 0.48 3.25 -27.29
C TRP A 119 1.74 3.82 -26.63
N MET A 120 2.44 3.02 -25.82
CA MET A 120 3.69 3.41 -25.17
C MET A 120 4.75 3.78 -26.22
N GLN A 121 4.95 2.93 -27.23
CA GLN A 121 5.84 3.24 -28.36
C GLN A 121 5.51 4.61 -28.99
N GLN A 122 4.23 4.93 -29.21
CA GLN A 122 3.84 6.23 -29.76
C GLN A 122 4.23 7.39 -28.85
N GLN A 123 4.14 7.23 -27.52
CA GLN A 123 4.62 8.27 -26.59
C GLN A 123 6.15 8.39 -26.62
N LEU A 124 6.88 7.26 -26.62
CA LEU A 124 8.34 7.25 -26.71
C LEU A 124 8.84 7.89 -28.02
N ARG A 125 8.13 7.73 -29.14
CA ARG A 125 8.46 8.41 -30.39
C ARG A 125 8.37 9.94 -30.30
N LYS A 126 7.56 10.48 -29.39
CA LYS A 126 7.45 11.93 -29.13
C LYS A 126 8.55 12.45 -28.20
N SER A 127 9.14 11.60 -27.36
CA SER A 127 10.26 12.00 -26.49
C SER A 127 11.46 12.46 -27.33
N SER A 128 12.24 13.39 -26.78
CA SER A 128 13.48 13.86 -27.38
C SER A 128 14.55 12.76 -27.47
N LYS A 129 14.50 11.76 -26.58
CA LYS A 129 15.47 10.67 -26.55
C LYS A 129 15.06 9.56 -27.54
N LYS A 130 15.95 9.27 -28.49
CA LYS A 130 15.73 8.25 -29.53
C LYS A 130 16.52 6.98 -29.18
N THR A 131 16.15 6.32 -28.09
CA THR A 131 16.91 5.22 -27.49
C THR A 131 16.02 4.14 -26.85
N HIS A 132 16.62 3.24 -26.07
CA HIS A 132 15.96 2.27 -25.21
C HIS A 132 15.42 2.92 -23.93
N TYR A 133 14.28 2.41 -23.44
CA TYR A 133 13.68 2.83 -22.17
C TYR A 133 13.49 1.62 -21.26
N TRP A 134 13.86 1.75 -19.99
CA TRP A 134 13.63 0.70 -18.99
C TRP A 134 12.15 0.40 -18.79
N LEU A 135 11.84 -0.90 -18.71
CA LEU A 135 10.55 -1.45 -18.28
C LEU A 135 10.71 -2.16 -16.92
N GLY A 136 9.61 -2.45 -16.24
CA GLY A 136 9.60 -3.01 -14.88
C GLY A 136 9.87 -4.50 -14.76
N SER A 137 10.51 -5.12 -15.75
CA SER A 137 10.84 -6.54 -15.69
C SER A 137 12.34 -6.75 -15.54
N THR A 138 12.67 -7.65 -14.61
CA THR A 138 14.00 -8.21 -14.43
C THR A 138 13.94 -9.74 -14.50
N ASP A 139 15.03 -10.35 -14.96
CA ASP A 139 15.32 -11.77 -14.77
C ASP A 139 15.70 -12.01 -13.30
N VAL A 140 15.42 -13.23 -12.86
CA VAL A 140 15.90 -13.91 -11.68
C VAL A 140 15.01 -13.87 -10.43
N VAL A 141 13.85 -14.52 -10.57
CA VAL A 141 13.43 -15.53 -9.56
C VAL A 141 13.27 -16.86 -10.29
N ASN A 142 14.20 -17.80 -10.08
CA ASN A 142 14.15 -19.17 -10.64
C ASN A 142 14.19 -19.28 -12.19
N GLY A 143 14.76 -18.30 -12.90
CA GLY A 143 14.94 -18.35 -14.36
C GLY A 143 13.71 -17.92 -15.18
N ASP A 144 12.70 -17.33 -14.55
CA ASP A 144 11.52 -16.78 -15.19
C ASP A 144 11.53 -15.24 -15.17
N TRP A 145 11.27 -14.60 -16.32
CA TRP A 145 10.98 -13.17 -16.39
C TRP A 145 9.70 -12.83 -15.66
N ARG A 146 9.77 -11.82 -14.78
CA ARG A 146 8.62 -11.32 -14.01
C ARG A 146 8.57 -9.81 -14.01
N TRP A 147 7.37 -9.26 -13.85
CA TRP A 147 7.18 -7.86 -13.52
C TRP A 147 7.47 -7.65 -12.03
N ILE A 148 8.36 -6.71 -11.70
CA ILE A 148 8.80 -6.51 -10.31
C ILE A 148 7.66 -5.99 -9.43
N TYR A 149 6.73 -5.25 -10.02
CA TYR A 149 5.61 -4.63 -9.32
C TYR A 149 4.69 -5.64 -8.64
N ASP A 150 4.25 -6.67 -9.37
CA ASP A 150 3.25 -7.65 -8.91
C ASP A 150 3.76 -9.11 -8.91
N GLN A 151 5.04 -9.32 -9.24
CA GLN A 151 5.70 -10.63 -9.33
C GLN A 151 5.07 -11.58 -10.37
N THR A 152 4.21 -11.07 -11.24
CA THR A 152 3.56 -11.87 -12.29
C THR A 152 4.52 -12.19 -13.42
N GLN A 153 4.33 -13.35 -14.05
CA GLN A 153 5.05 -13.72 -15.27
C GLN A 153 4.59 -12.86 -16.45
N LEU A 154 5.48 -12.69 -17.44
CA LEU A 154 5.17 -11.99 -18.68
C LEU A 154 4.13 -12.77 -19.50
N ARG A 155 2.87 -12.32 -19.46
CA ARG A 155 1.78 -12.84 -20.30
C ARG A 155 1.90 -12.33 -21.74
N TYR A 156 2.10 -11.03 -21.88
CA TYR A 156 2.43 -10.40 -23.16
C TYR A 156 3.95 -10.26 -23.31
N LYS A 157 4.45 -10.50 -24.52
CA LYS A 157 5.87 -10.45 -24.86
C LYS A 157 6.05 -9.80 -26.23
N ASN A 158 6.93 -8.81 -26.32
CA ASN A 158 7.23 -8.14 -27.58
C ASN A 158 8.74 -8.05 -27.87
N PHE A 159 9.48 -9.09 -27.49
CA PHE A 159 10.92 -9.17 -27.74
C PHE A 159 11.28 -9.00 -29.22
N ASN A 160 12.44 -8.38 -29.47
CA ASN A 160 13.02 -8.33 -30.80
C ASN A 160 13.47 -9.74 -31.26
N SER A 161 13.67 -9.92 -32.56
CA SER A 161 14.19 -11.20 -33.08
C SER A 161 15.52 -11.56 -32.41
N GLY A 162 15.65 -12.81 -31.98
CA GLY A 162 16.82 -13.32 -31.25
C GLY A 162 16.89 -12.93 -29.77
N ARG A 163 15.78 -12.47 -29.17
CA ARG A 163 15.69 -12.00 -27.77
C ARG A 163 14.55 -12.72 -27.01
N PRO A 164 14.64 -12.86 -25.67
CA PRO A 164 15.81 -12.58 -24.83
C PRO A 164 16.99 -13.48 -25.20
N TYR A 165 18.23 -13.08 -24.88
CA TYR A 165 19.37 -13.95 -25.12
C TYR A 165 19.24 -15.25 -24.29
N PRO A 166 19.60 -16.42 -24.86
CA PRO A 166 19.59 -17.66 -24.11
C PRO A 166 20.49 -17.57 -22.87
N THR A 167 19.97 -18.02 -21.72
CA THR A 167 20.67 -18.04 -20.43
C THR A 167 21.87 -19.01 -20.38
N SER A 168 22.08 -19.80 -21.45
CA SER A 168 23.14 -20.81 -21.57
C SER A 168 24.52 -20.24 -21.92
N ASN A 169 24.62 -18.96 -22.27
CA ASN A 169 25.88 -18.32 -22.62
C ASN A 169 26.37 -17.53 -21.41
N SER A 170 27.58 -17.75 -20.92
CA SER A 170 28.13 -17.11 -19.70
C SER A 170 27.99 -15.57 -19.59
N ASN A 171 27.73 -14.87 -20.69
CA ASN A 171 27.44 -13.43 -20.75
C ASN A 171 25.94 -13.06 -20.52
N SER A 172 25.02 -14.03 -20.53
CA SER A 172 23.58 -13.82 -20.28
C SER A 172 23.29 -13.48 -18.82
N ASN A 173 24.17 -13.89 -17.89
CA ASN A 173 24.04 -13.61 -16.45
C ASN A 173 24.03 -12.10 -16.11
N THR A 174 24.32 -11.24 -17.09
CA THR A 174 24.27 -9.78 -16.92
C THR A 174 23.06 -9.13 -17.58
N HIS A 175 22.41 -9.78 -18.56
CA HIS A 175 21.32 -9.21 -19.37
C HIS A 175 19.94 -9.37 -18.71
N ASN A 176 19.83 -8.95 -17.46
CA ASN A 176 18.67 -9.29 -16.64
C ASN A 176 17.58 -8.22 -16.66
N CYS A 177 17.64 -7.18 -17.50
CA CYS A 177 16.66 -6.09 -17.45
C CYS A 177 16.05 -5.81 -18.83
N ILE A 178 14.73 -5.59 -18.87
CA ILE A 178 14.03 -5.36 -20.13
C ILE A 178 13.97 -3.87 -20.46
N THR A 179 14.26 -3.55 -21.72
CA THR A 179 13.98 -2.24 -22.31
C THR A 179 13.01 -2.33 -23.47
N MET A 180 12.32 -1.23 -23.79
CA MET A 180 11.62 -1.01 -25.06
C MET A 180 12.43 -0.03 -25.93
N PHE A 181 12.66 -0.38 -27.20
CA PHE A 181 13.27 0.56 -28.15
C PHE A 181 12.22 1.51 -28.76
N TYR A 182 12.49 2.82 -28.72
CA TYR A 182 11.50 3.86 -29.05
C TYR A 182 10.87 3.71 -30.45
N SER A 183 11.63 3.28 -31.46
CA SER A 183 11.21 3.40 -32.86
C SER A 183 10.18 2.34 -33.25
N HIS A 184 10.36 1.11 -32.81
CA HIS A 184 9.54 -0.05 -33.19
C HIS A 184 8.90 -0.78 -31.99
N GLY A 185 9.16 -0.32 -30.77
CA GLY A 185 8.49 -0.81 -29.56
C GLY A 185 8.86 -2.24 -29.17
N LYS A 186 9.91 -2.82 -29.78
CA LYS A 186 10.37 -4.17 -29.46
C LYS A 186 11.24 -4.16 -28.21
N TRP A 187 11.19 -5.28 -27.48
CA TRP A 187 11.89 -5.42 -26.22
C TRP A 187 13.26 -6.05 -26.37
N TYR A 188 14.18 -5.63 -25.52
CA TYR A 188 15.54 -6.15 -25.44
C TYR A 188 15.90 -6.41 -23.98
N ASP A 189 16.48 -7.58 -23.72
CA ASP A 189 17.20 -7.88 -22.48
C ASP A 189 18.59 -7.24 -22.54
N LEU A 190 18.84 -6.26 -21.67
CA LEU A 190 20.08 -5.49 -21.62
C LEU A 190 20.71 -5.55 -20.22
N PRO A 191 22.01 -5.29 -20.09
CA PRO A 191 22.65 -5.25 -18.79
C PRO A 191 22.06 -4.17 -17.90
N CYS A 192 21.60 -4.54 -16.70
CA CYS A 192 20.91 -3.64 -15.77
C CYS A 192 21.74 -2.43 -15.32
N ASN A 193 23.07 -2.52 -15.45
CA ASN A 193 24.02 -1.46 -15.11
C ASN A 193 24.18 -0.39 -16.21
N TYR A 194 23.53 -0.55 -17.36
CA TYR A 194 23.50 0.46 -18.42
C TYR A 194 22.61 1.64 -18.03
N GLY A 195 22.91 2.82 -18.58
CA GLY A 195 22.14 4.03 -18.33
C GLY A 195 21.10 4.26 -19.43
N TYR A 196 19.82 4.14 -19.11
CA TYR A 196 18.72 4.46 -20.02
C TYR A 196 17.66 5.31 -19.35
N PRO A 197 16.94 6.15 -20.13
CA PRO A 197 15.65 6.69 -19.74
C PRO A 197 14.69 5.57 -19.31
N TYR A 198 13.61 5.93 -18.63
CA TYR A 198 12.69 4.95 -18.04
C TYR A 198 11.25 5.40 -18.12
N VAL A 199 10.33 4.46 -17.97
CA VAL A 199 8.91 4.72 -17.92
C VAL A 199 8.38 4.24 -16.59
N CYS A 200 7.75 5.14 -15.84
CA CYS A 200 7.00 4.82 -14.64
C CYS A 200 5.52 4.67 -14.97
N GLU A 201 4.86 3.82 -14.21
CA GLU A 201 3.42 3.60 -14.22
C GLU A 201 2.88 3.77 -12.80
N SER A 202 1.65 4.26 -12.67
CA SER A 202 0.91 4.29 -11.42
C SER A 202 -0.55 3.96 -11.67
N ASN A 203 -1.13 3.19 -10.75
CA ASN A 203 -2.56 2.90 -10.72
C ASN A 203 -3.36 4.10 -10.23
N PHE A 204 -2.70 5.11 -9.66
CA PHE A 204 -3.32 6.31 -9.12
C PHE A 204 -3.06 7.49 -10.06
N CYS A 205 -4.12 7.86 -10.76
CA CYS A 205 -4.15 9.07 -11.55
C CYS A 205 -4.78 10.20 -10.74
N PHE A 206 -3.96 11.15 -10.27
CA PHE A 206 -4.52 12.36 -9.69
C PHE A 206 -5.35 13.11 -10.75
N ARG A 207 -6.44 13.73 -10.30
CA ARG A 207 -7.36 14.49 -11.16
C ARG A 207 -6.81 15.87 -11.50
#